data_AF-A0A2K4ZKR0-F1
#
_entry.id   AF-A0A2K4ZKR0-F1
#
_cell.length_a   1.000
_cell.length_b   1.000
_cell.length_c   1.000
_cell.angle_alpha   90.00
_cell.angle_beta   90.00
_cell.angle_gamma   90.00
#
_symmetry.space_group_name_H-M   'P 1'
#
loop_
_entity.id
_entity.type
_entity.pdbx_description
1 polymer ?
#
loop_
_entity_poly.entity_id
_entity_poly.type
_entity_poly.pdbx_seq_one_letter_code
_entity_poly.pdbx_strand_id
1 'polypeptide(L)'
;MLRKVWIPKNIARRPAARTETYLKYGFVITECEKHLCPRCGSILNAGPNYQPRYCDQCGQKVSFKGIEWKEEKELGFAERSGEHEQVEDRVV
;
A
#
# COMPACT_ATOMS: atom_id res chain seq x y z
N MET A 1 17.32 -14.42 -7.41
CA MET A 1 18.27 -13.36 -7.01
C MET A 1 18.01 -12.13 -7.87
N LEU A 2 17.34 -11.10 -7.34
CA LEU A 2 17.12 -9.85 -8.07
C LEU A 2 18.48 -9.21 -8.37
N ARG A 3 18.82 -9.11 -9.66
CA ARG A 3 19.99 -8.37 -10.13
C ARG A 3 19.95 -6.99 -9.47
N LYS A 4 20.90 -6.68 -8.57
CA LYS A 4 21.09 -5.35 -8.03
C LYS A 4 21.56 -4.45 -9.16
N VAL A 5 20.64 -4.04 -10.02
CA VAL A 5 20.85 -2.95 -10.96
C VAL A 5 21.24 -1.76 -10.09
N TRP A 6 22.46 -1.27 -10.28
CA TRP A 6 22.93 -0.10 -9.56
C TRP A 6 22.09 1.10 -10.04
N ILE A 7 21.09 1.48 -9.25
CA ILE A 7 20.16 2.57 -9.59
C ILE A 7 20.71 3.87 -8.97
N PRO A 8 21.08 4.88 -9.78
CA PRO A 8 21.51 6.17 -9.27
C PRO A 8 20.39 6.86 -8.51
N LYS A 9 20.67 7.34 -7.29
CA LYS A 9 19.68 7.97 -6.40
C LYS A 9 19.07 9.24 -6.99
N ASN A 10 19.86 9.99 -7.76
CA ASN A 10 19.49 11.33 -8.23
C ASN A 10 18.64 11.32 -9.51
N ILE A 11 18.51 10.17 -10.17
CA ILE A 11 17.69 10.01 -11.37
C ILE A 11 16.29 9.60 -10.95
N ALA A 12 15.29 10.41 -11.29
CA ALA A 12 13.89 10.10 -10.98
C ALA A 12 13.44 8.86 -11.74
N ARG A 13 12.87 7.88 -11.03
CA ARG A 13 12.34 6.64 -11.62
C ARG A 13 10.88 6.45 -11.24
N ARG A 14 10.14 5.77 -12.12
CA ARG A 14 8.76 5.40 -11.84
C ARG A 14 8.74 4.32 -10.75
N PRO A 15 7.93 4.47 -9.70
CA PRO A 15 7.69 3.42 -8.72
C PRO A 15 7.12 2.15 -9.34
N ALA A 16 7.34 1.02 -8.66
CA ALA A 16 6.73 -0.25 -9.05
C ALA A 16 5.37 -0.42 -8.38
N ALA A 17 4.31 -0.56 -9.17
CA ALA A 17 2.97 -0.85 -8.66
C ALA A 17 2.88 -2.32 -8.22
N ARG A 18 2.20 -2.55 -7.10
CA ARG A 18 1.88 -3.89 -6.57
C ARG A 18 0.46 -3.86 -6.00
N THR A 19 -0.30 -4.87 -6.33
CA THR A 19 -1.60 -5.12 -5.69
C THR A 19 -1.39 -5.79 -4.34
N GLU A 20 -2.15 -5.37 -3.35
CA GLU A 20 -2.22 -5.99 -2.02
C GLU A 20 -3.67 -6.06 -1.55
N THR A 21 -3.98 -7.01 -0.69
CA THR A 21 -5.26 -7.13 -0.01
C THR A 21 -5.09 -6.84 1.48
N TYR A 22 -6.04 -6.12 2.06
CA TYR A 22 -6.09 -5.84 3.49
C TYR A 22 -7.54 -5.90 4.00
N LEU A 23 -7.71 -5.95 5.33
CA LEU A 23 -9.02 -5.91 5.96
C LEU A 23 -9.39 -4.48 6.34
N LYS A 24 -10.23 -3.85 5.53
CA LYS A 24 -10.85 -2.57 5.87
C LYS A 24 -11.90 -2.79 6.95
N TYR A 25 -11.87 -1.95 7.99
CA TYR A 25 -12.69 -2.08 9.20
C TYR A 25 -12.51 -3.41 9.98
N GLY A 26 -11.47 -4.19 9.66
CA GLY A 26 -11.23 -5.50 10.27
C GLY A 26 -12.06 -6.66 9.69
N PHE A 27 -12.92 -6.44 8.69
CA PHE A 27 -13.77 -7.50 8.14
C PHE A 27 -14.11 -7.36 6.65
N VAL A 28 -13.83 -6.24 5.99
CA VAL A 28 -14.04 -6.09 4.54
C VAL A 28 -12.72 -6.39 3.84
N ILE A 29 -12.68 -7.42 2.99
CA ILE A 29 -11.51 -7.73 2.18
C ILE A 29 -11.43 -6.69 1.05
N THR A 30 -10.41 -5.84 1.12
CA THR A 30 -10.21 -4.74 0.18
C THR A 30 -8.90 -4.92 -0.55
N GLU A 31 -8.97 -4.87 -1.88
CA GLU A 31 -7.81 -4.82 -2.77
C GLU A 31 -7.40 -3.36 -3.00
N CYS A 32 -6.11 -3.06 -2.86
CA CYS A 32 -5.55 -1.76 -3.15
C CYS A 32 -4.23 -1.88 -3.95
N GLU A 33 -3.87 -0.80 -4.65
CA GLU A 33 -2.59 -0.70 -5.36
C GLU A 33 -1.60 0.15 -4.55
N LYS A 34 -0.47 -0.44 -4.15
CA LYS A 34 0.64 0.26 -3.49
C LYS A 34 1.81 0.47 -4.44
N HIS A 35 2.54 1.55 -4.22
CA HIS A 35 3.71 1.92 -4.99
C HIS A 35 4.99 1.70 -4.19
N LEU A 36 5.92 0.91 -4.74
CA LEU A 36 7.19 0.56 -4.12
C LEU A 36 8.36 1.33 -4.72
N CYS A 37 9.36 1.61 -3.89
CA CYS A 37 10.62 2.19 -4.32
C CYS A 37 11.31 1.26 -5.32
N PRO A 38 11.70 1.75 -6.51
CA PRO A 38 12.33 0.91 -7.54
C PRO A 38 13.73 0.42 -7.14
N ARG A 39 14.34 1.02 -6.10
CA ARG A 39 15.68 0.69 -5.62
C ARG A 39 15.67 -0.25 -4.42
N CYS A 40 14.97 0.09 -3.34
CA CYS A 40 14.98 -0.68 -2.10
C CYS A 40 13.72 -1.52 -1.87
N GLY A 41 12.67 -1.34 -2.67
CA GLY A 41 11.40 -2.07 -2.51
C GLY A 41 10.50 -1.58 -1.38
N SER A 42 10.92 -0.58 -0.60
CA SER A 42 10.11 0.02 0.47
C SER A 42 8.83 0.67 -0.08
N ILE A 43 7.75 0.64 0.69
CA ILE A 43 6.47 1.25 0.34
C ILE A 43 6.62 2.78 0.38
N LEU A 44 6.16 3.48 -0.66
CA LEU A 44 6.30 4.93 -0.78
C LEU A 44 5.14 5.72 -0.15
N ASN A 45 4.08 5.05 0.33
CA ASN A 45 2.88 5.66 0.91
C ASN A 45 2.33 6.82 0.07
N ALA A 46 2.26 6.60 -1.24
CA ALA A 46 1.84 7.60 -2.20
C ALA A 46 0.39 7.38 -2.63
N GLY A 47 -0.31 8.46 -2.95
CA GLY A 47 -1.69 8.49 -3.41
C GLY A 47 -1.94 9.67 -4.36
N PRO A 48 -3.17 9.81 -4.89
CA PRO A 48 -3.52 10.94 -5.76
C PRO A 48 -3.26 12.30 -5.09
N ASN A 49 -3.48 12.38 -3.78
CA ASN A 49 -3.32 13.60 -2.98
C ASN A 49 -1.89 13.80 -2.43
N TYR A 50 -1.02 12.80 -2.52
CA TYR A 50 0.34 12.88 -1.99
C TYR A 50 1.32 12.05 -2.82
N GLN A 51 2.24 12.73 -3.49
CA GLN A 51 3.22 12.12 -4.39
C GLN A 51 4.64 12.52 -3.94
N PRO A 52 5.33 11.69 -3.15
CA PRO A 52 6.67 12.01 -2.67
C PRO A 52 7.65 12.11 -3.84
N ARG A 53 8.64 13.00 -3.73
CA ARG A 53 9.71 13.12 -4.75
C ARG A 53 10.90 12.21 -4.48
N TYR A 54 11.00 11.70 -3.25
CA TYR A 54 12.10 10.86 -2.79
C TYR A 54 11.56 9.74 -1.90
N CYS A 55 12.21 8.58 -1.95
CA CYS A 55 12.00 7.51 -0.99
C CYS A 55 12.60 7.92 0.36
N ASP A 56 11.78 7.87 1.40
CA ASP A 56 12.13 8.10 2.81
C ASP A 56 13.18 7.12 3.35
N GLN A 57 13.19 5.87 2.87
CA GLN A 57 14.10 4.84 3.36
C GLN A 57 15.50 4.91 2.74
N CYS A 58 15.63 5.18 1.43
CA CYS A 58 16.93 5.10 0.74
C CYS A 58 17.36 6.37 -0.01
N GLY A 59 16.51 7.39 -0.07
CA GLY A 59 16.75 8.66 -0.76
C GLY A 59 16.65 8.59 -2.29
N GLN A 60 16.12 7.50 -2.86
CA GLN A 60 15.92 7.39 -4.31
C GLN A 60 14.91 8.43 -4.79
N LYS A 61 15.29 9.24 -5.78
CA LYS A 61 14.37 10.15 -6.47
C LYS A 61 13.33 9.34 -7.25
N VAL A 62 12.06 9.69 -7.08
CA VAL A 62 10.91 9.01 -7.69
C VAL A 62 10.04 10.01 -8.44
N SER A 63 9.30 9.53 -9.43
CA SER A 63 8.32 10.32 -10.17
C SER A 63 7.07 9.52 -10.43
N PHE A 64 5.92 10.13 -10.12
CA PHE A 64 4.60 9.55 -10.34
C PHE A 64 3.92 10.03 -11.63
N LYS A 65 4.67 10.70 -12.51
CA LYS A 65 4.14 11.23 -13.77
C LYS A 65 3.58 10.08 -14.63
N GLY A 66 2.32 10.20 -15.03
CA GLY A 66 1.62 9.20 -15.85
C GLY A 66 1.20 7.93 -15.09
N ILE A 67 1.12 8.00 -13.76
CA ILE A 67 0.47 6.96 -12.95
C ILE A 67 -1.03 7.25 -12.87
N GLU A 68 -1.82 6.23 -13.18
CA GLU A 68 -3.26 6.22 -12.97
C GLU A 68 -3.52 5.63 -11.58
N TRP A 69 -4.21 6.39 -10.73
CA TRP A 69 -4.54 5.95 -9.38
C TRP A 69 -5.81 5.13 -9.42
N LYS A 70 -5.72 3.86 -9.07
CA LYS A 70 -6.88 2.97 -8.97
C LYS A 70 -7.52 3.13 -7.60
N GLU A 71 -8.85 3.13 -7.61
CA GLU A 71 -9.62 3.07 -6.38
C GLU A 71 -9.47 1.71 -5.70
N GLU A 72 -9.69 1.70 -4.39
CA GLU A 72 -9.82 0.46 -3.63
C GLU A 72 -11.00 -0.34 -4.16
N LYS A 73 -10.82 -1.66 -4.28
CA LYS A 73 -11.88 -2.57 -4.71
C LYS A 73 -12.26 -3.49 -3.56
N GLU A 74 -13.53 -3.46 -3.18
CA GLU A 74 -14.08 -4.42 -2.22
C GLU A 74 -14.24 -5.79 -2.91
N LEU A 75 -13.61 -6.81 -2.33
CA LEU A 75 -13.66 -8.19 -2.83
C LEU A 75 -14.70 -9.04 -2.09
N GLY A 76 -15.11 -8.61 -0.90
CA GLY A 76 -16.09 -9.29 -0.06
C GLY A 76 -15.85 -9.08 1.43
N PHE A 77 -16.42 -9.95 2.24
CA PHE A 77 -16.28 -9.92 3.70
C PHE A 77 -15.47 -11.13 4.16
N ALA A 78 -14.60 -10.93 5.14
CA ALA A 78 -13.89 -12.02 5.81
C ALA A 78 -14.89 -12.87 6.61
N GLU A 79 -14.71 -14.18 6.61
CA GLU A 79 -15.49 -15.06 7.46
C GLU A 79 -15.23 -14.73 8.93
N ARG A 80 -16.31 -14.55 9.69
CA ARG A 80 -16.24 -14.23 11.11
C ARG A 80 -15.76 -15.49 11.84
N SER A 81 -14.51 -15.49 12.32
CA SER A 81 -14.07 -16.49 13.32
C SER A 81 -14.98 -16.35 14.54
N GLY A 82 -15.76 -17.39 14.84
CA GLY A 82 -16.90 -17.38 15.76
C GLY A 82 -16.56 -17.25 17.25
N GLU A 83 -15.75 -16.25 17.63
CA GLU A 83 -15.53 -15.89 19.03
C GLU A 83 -16.16 -14.51 19.28
N HIS A 84 -17.44 -14.51 19.64
CA HIS A 84 -18.10 -13.32 20.17
C HIS A 84 -17.83 -13.24 21.67
N GLU A 85 -17.27 -12.13 22.15
CA GLU A 85 -17.43 -11.76 23.56
C GLU A 85 -18.91 -11.41 23.79
N GLN A 86 -19.53 -12.05 24.78
CA GLN A 86 -20.88 -11.72 25.19
C GLN A 86 -20.86 -10.29 25.73
N VAL A 87 -21.64 -9.40 25.11
CA VAL A 87 -21.89 -8.08 25.67
C VAL A 87 -22.82 -8.30 26.85
N GLU A 88 -22.28 -8.29 28.07
CA GLU A 88 -23.11 -8.27 29.27
C GLU A 88 -23.94 -6.98 29.24
N ASP A 89 -25.26 -7.16 29.33
CA ASP A 89 -26.25 -6.10 29.38
C ASP A 89 -25.88 -5.17 30.55
N ARG A 90 -25.36 -3.98 30.25
CA ARG A 90 -25.14 -2.95 31.26
C ARG A 90 -26.51 -2.40 31.62
N VAL A 91 -27.12 -3.06 32.59
CA VAL A 91 -28.33 -2.61 33.29
C VAL A 91 -28.16 -1.14 33.67
N VAL A 92 -29.00 -0.28 33.10
CA VAL A 92 -29.15 1.14 33.47
C VAL A 92 -30.23 1.27 34.55
#